data_AF-A0A3R9WCC0-F1
#
_entry.id   AF-A0A3R9WCC0-F1
#
_cell.length_a   1.000
_cell.length_b   1.000
_cell.length_c   1.000
_cell.angle_alpha   90.00
_cell.angle_beta   90.00
_cell.angle_gamma   90.00
#
_symmetry.space_group_name_H-M   'P 1'
#
loop_
_entity.id
_entity.type
_entity.pdbx_description
1 polymer ?
#
loop_
_entity_poly.entity_id
_entity_poly.type
_entity_poly.pdbx_seq_one_letter_code
_entity_poly.pdbx_strand_id
1 'polypeptide(L)'
;MAPHWYPLAERGDAFLESEPFHFVHSVEIAAPVERIWEVITGDAWVRWVPGFTGLRWDSPRPFGVGTVREVTVLGVLSARERFFRWDEGRRKNVQRLRDLSARPPPCG
;
A
#
# COMPACT_ATOMS: atom_id res chain seq x y z
N MET A 1 13.51 5.06 -20.93
CA MET A 1 12.26 5.85 -20.90
C MET A 1 11.85 5.99 -19.45
N ALA A 2 11.48 7.20 -18.99
CA ALA A 2 10.96 7.38 -17.65
C ALA A 2 9.55 6.76 -17.56
N PRO A 3 9.17 6.14 -16.43
CA PRO A 3 7.82 5.62 -16.24
C PRO A 3 6.80 6.76 -16.29
N HIS A 4 5.70 6.56 -17.03
CA HIS A 4 4.58 7.49 -17.07
C HIS A 4 3.60 7.17 -15.93
N TRP A 5 3.45 8.08 -14.99
CA TRP A 5 2.55 7.92 -13.85
C TRP A 5 1.15 8.44 -14.18
N TYR A 6 0.13 7.70 -13.74
CA TYR A 6 -1.25 8.11 -13.86
C TYR A 6 -1.76 8.60 -12.50
N PRO A 7 -2.12 9.89 -12.38
CA PRO A 7 -2.56 10.45 -11.11
C PRO A 7 -3.94 9.90 -10.72
N LEU A 8 -4.08 9.44 -9.48
CA LEU A 8 -5.37 9.09 -8.89
C LEU A 8 -5.78 10.12 -7.84
N ALA A 9 -7.07 10.47 -7.83
CA ALA A 9 -7.60 11.35 -6.79
C ALA A 9 -7.56 10.64 -5.44
N GLU A 10 -7.17 11.36 -4.38
CA GLU A 10 -7.23 10.80 -3.03
C GLU A 10 -8.69 10.53 -2.62
N ARG A 11 -8.89 9.44 -1.89
CA ARG A 11 -10.17 8.94 -1.41
C ARG A 11 -10.02 8.44 0.03
N GLY A 12 -10.98 8.79 0.87
CA GLY A 12 -11.04 8.34 2.27
C GLY A 12 -11.95 7.12 2.46
N ASP A 13 -12.18 6.74 3.71
CA ASP A 13 -13.01 5.57 4.07
C ASP A 13 -14.43 5.65 3.50
N ALA A 14 -15.04 6.84 3.44
CA ALA A 14 -16.39 7.04 2.90
C ALA A 14 -16.55 6.60 1.42
N PHE A 15 -15.45 6.58 0.66
CA PHE A 15 -15.45 6.05 -0.70
C PHE A 15 -15.74 4.54 -0.70
N LEU A 16 -15.17 3.78 0.23
CA LEU A 16 -15.38 2.33 0.31
C LEU A 16 -16.85 1.95 0.53
N GLU A 17 -17.66 2.86 1.08
CA GLU A 17 -19.08 2.63 1.39
C GLU A 17 -20.03 2.97 0.22
N SER A 18 -19.59 3.80 -0.73
CA SER A 18 -20.48 4.43 -1.72
C SER A 18 -20.16 4.07 -3.17
N GLU A 19 -19.11 3.30 -3.42
CA GLU A 19 -18.65 3.00 -4.77
C GLU A 19 -19.45 1.91 -5.49
N PRO A 20 -19.62 2.03 -6.83
CA PRO A 20 -20.34 1.06 -7.64
C PRO A 20 -19.66 -0.32 -7.69
N PHE A 21 -18.37 -0.39 -7.40
CA PHE A 21 -17.61 -1.64 -7.38
C PHE A 21 -16.94 -1.84 -6.01
N HIS A 22 -17.45 -2.79 -5.25
CA HIS A 22 -16.92 -3.17 -3.95
C HIS A 22 -16.69 -4.69 -3.92
N PHE A 23 -15.43 -5.10 -3.79
CA PHE A 23 -15.03 -6.50 -3.74
C PHE A 23 -14.51 -6.84 -2.34
N VAL A 24 -15.12 -7.84 -1.71
CA VAL A 24 -14.76 -8.31 -0.37
C VAL A 24 -14.22 -9.73 -0.48
N HIS A 25 -13.00 -9.94 0.01
CA HIS A 25 -12.39 -11.25 0.14
C HIS A 25 -12.02 -11.50 1.59
N SER A 26 -12.37 -12.68 2.10
CA SER A 26 -12.06 -13.10 3.47
C SER A 26 -11.45 -14.49 3.45
N VAL A 27 -10.45 -14.68 4.30
CA VAL A 27 -9.67 -15.90 4.41
C VAL A 27 -9.31 -16.10 5.88
N GLU A 28 -9.49 -17.31 6.38
CA GLU A 28 -9.06 -17.70 7.71
C GLU A 28 -7.64 -18.25 7.64
N ILE A 29 -6.78 -17.78 8.54
CA ILE A 29 -5.37 -18.17 8.61
C ILE A 29 -5.10 -18.63 10.04
N ALA A 30 -4.62 -19.87 10.19
CA ALA A 30 -4.20 -20.44 11.47
C ALA A 30 -2.83 -19.89 11.90
N ALA A 31 -2.75 -18.58 12.14
CA ALA A 31 -1.55 -17.89 12.62
C ALA A 31 -1.92 -16.76 13.59
N PRO A 32 -1.02 -16.40 14.52
CA PRO A 32 -1.21 -15.24 15.39
C PRO A 32 -1.40 -13.95 14.60
N VAL A 33 -2.22 -13.03 15.12
CA VAL A 33 -2.50 -11.73 14.49
C VAL A 33 -1.22 -10.93 14.31
N GLU A 34 -0.31 -11.00 15.27
CA GLU A 34 0.99 -10.31 15.26
C GLU A 34 1.83 -10.76 14.07
N ARG A 35 1.80 -12.07 13.77
CA ARG A 35 2.55 -12.63 12.65
C ARG A 35 1.94 -12.25 11.30
N ILE A 36 0.62 -12.27 11.20
CA ILE A 36 -0.09 -11.83 9.99
C ILE A 36 0.20 -10.35 9.75
N TRP A 37 0.10 -9.53 10.80
CA TRP A 37 0.35 -8.10 10.76
C TRP A 37 1.77 -7.79 10.28
N GLU A 38 2.79 -8.44 10.86
CA GLU A 38 4.19 -8.33 10.45
C GLU A 38 4.37 -8.63 8.95
N VAL A 39 3.71 -9.68 8.43
CA VAL A 39 3.80 -10.05 7.02
C VAL A 39 3.16 -9.00 6.11
N ILE A 40 1.92 -8.57 6.40
CA ILE A 40 1.17 -7.66 5.52
C ILE A 40 1.66 -6.20 5.58
N THR A 41 2.46 -5.86 6.59
CA THR A 41 3.13 -4.57 6.77
C THR A 41 4.64 -4.62 6.53
N GLY A 42 5.15 -5.80 6.21
CA GLY A 42 6.56 -6.09 5.98
C GLY A 42 6.89 -6.38 4.52
N ASP A 43 8.16 -6.71 4.28
CA ASP A 43 8.67 -7.01 2.94
C ASP A 43 8.14 -8.34 2.41
N ALA A 44 7.80 -9.25 3.32
CA ALA A 44 7.22 -10.56 3.00
C ALA A 44 5.89 -10.44 2.25
N TRP A 45 5.16 -9.32 2.37
CA TRP A 45 3.90 -9.07 1.67
C TRP A 45 3.98 -9.38 0.16
N VAL A 46 5.07 -8.98 -0.50
CA VAL A 46 5.23 -9.16 -1.96
C VAL A 46 5.22 -10.63 -2.39
N ARG A 47 5.57 -11.54 -1.49
CA ARG A 47 5.62 -12.99 -1.77
C ARG A 47 4.25 -13.66 -1.69
N TRP A 48 3.27 -13.01 -1.06
CA TRP A 48 1.94 -13.57 -0.85
C TRP A 48 0.92 -13.15 -1.91
N VAL A 49 1.20 -12.09 -2.66
CA VAL A 49 0.27 -11.56 -3.66
C VAL A 49 0.68 -12.03 -5.06
N PRO A 50 -0.13 -12.86 -5.73
CA PRO A 50 0.15 -13.28 -7.10
C PRO A 50 0.37 -12.07 -8.02
N GLY A 51 1.44 -12.12 -8.80
CA GLY A 51 1.80 -11.06 -9.75
C GLY A 51 2.57 -9.89 -9.15
N PHE A 52 2.76 -9.79 -7.83
CA PHE A 52 3.70 -8.81 -7.28
C PHE A 52 5.13 -9.33 -7.42
N THR A 53 6.01 -8.52 -8.04
CA THR A 53 7.39 -8.90 -8.37
C THR A 53 8.44 -8.04 -7.68
N GLY A 54 8.02 -6.93 -7.06
CA GLY A 54 8.93 -6.00 -6.40
C GLY A 54 8.21 -5.13 -5.37
N LEU A 55 8.95 -4.72 -4.35
CA LEU A 55 8.46 -3.85 -3.28
C LEU A 55 9.60 -2.95 -2.82
N ARG A 56 9.34 -1.65 -2.77
CA ARG A 56 10.24 -0.61 -2.26
C ARG A 56 9.47 0.25 -1.28
N TRP A 57 10.05 0.53 -0.11
CA TRP A 57 9.47 1.45 0.86
C TRP A 57 10.08 2.83 0.69
N ASP A 58 9.24 3.86 0.60
CA ASP A 58 9.65 5.25 0.40
C ASP A 58 9.68 6.02 1.72
N SER A 59 9.11 5.42 2.77
CA SER A 59 9.10 5.96 4.12
C SER A 59 9.98 5.12 5.05
N PRO A 60 10.69 5.76 6.01
CA PRO A 60 11.41 5.04 7.04
C PRO A 60 10.44 4.36 8.02
N ARG A 61 10.96 3.39 8.78
CA ARG A 61 10.26 2.79 9.93
C ARG A 61 10.29 3.77 11.13
N PRO A 62 9.34 3.69 12.09
CA PRO A 62 8.17 2.81 12.11
C PRO A 62 7.11 3.22 11.08
N PHE A 63 6.31 2.26 10.63
CA PHE A 63 5.23 2.53 9.69
C PHE A 63 3.96 2.99 10.39
N GLY A 64 3.12 3.71 9.66
CA GLY A 64 1.89 4.28 10.16
C GLY A 64 1.11 4.98 9.05
N VAL A 65 0.19 5.86 9.46
CA VAL A 65 -0.49 6.76 8.53
C VAL A 65 0.56 7.64 7.82
N GLY A 66 0.45 7.73 6.50
CA GLY A 66 1.38 8.48 5.65
C GLY A 66 2.52 7.65 5.06
N THR A 67 2.75 6.41 5.53
CA THR A 67 3.74 5.52 4.93
C THR A 67 3.48 5.36 3.43
N VAL A 68 4.55 5.39 2.63
CA VAL A 68 4.51 5.22 1.18
C VAL A 68 5.33 4.02 0.77
N ARG A 69 4.82 3.26 -0.20
CA ARG A 69 5.53 2.17 -0.86
C ARG A 69 5.31 2.20 -2.35
N GLU A 70 6.26 1.65 -3.09
CA GLU A 70 6.13 1.34 -4.50
C GLU A 70 6.15 -0.17 -4.70
N VAL A 71 5.15 -0.69 -5.40
CA VAL A 71 5.01 -2.10 -5.73
C VAL A 71 5.18 -2.28 -7.23
N THR A 72 5.96 -3.28 -7.64
CA THR A 72 6.05 -3.71 -9.03
C THR A 72 5.10 -4.89 -9.27
N VAL A 73 4.28 -4.79 -10.30
CA VAL A 73 3.24 -5.76 -10.68
C VAL A 73 3.55 -6.30 -12.07
N LEU A 74 3.58 -7.63 -12.18
CA LEU A 74 3.91 -8.40 -13.39
C LEU A 74 5.26 -8.02 -14.03
N GLY A 75 6.17 -7.40 -13.27
CA GLY A 75 7.46 -6.92 -13.75
C GLY A 75 7.42 -5.68 -14.66
N VAL A 76 6.23 -5.19 -15.03
CA VAL A 76 6.07 -4.12 -16.05
C VAL A 76 5.25 -2.93 -15.58
N LEU A 77 4.46 -3.07 -14.52
CA LEU A 77 3.65 -2.00 -13.95
C LEU A 77 4.19 -1.61 -12.58
N SER A 78 4.16 -0.32 -12.27
CA SER A 78 4.45 0.18 -10.92
C SER A 78 3.23 0.86 -10.31
N ALA A 79 3.02 0.61 -9.02
CA ALA A 79 1.97 1.24 -8.22
C ALA A 79 2.61 1.88 -6.99
N ARG A 80 2.45 3.20 -6.85
CA ARG A 80 2.83 3.90 -5.62
C ARG A 80 1.62 4.02 -4.71
N GLU A 81 1.76 3.60 -3.47
CA GLU A 81 0.69 3.44 -2.50
C GLU A 81 0.98 4.23 -1.23
N ARG A 82 -0.03 4.92 -0.69
CA ARG A 82 0.02 5.60 0.62
C ARG A 82 -0.98 4.96 1.58
N PHE A 83 -0.52 4.66 2.78
CA PHE A 83 -1.38 4.27 3.89
C PHE A 83 -2.07 5.51 4.44
N PHE A 84 -3.39 5.54 4.39
CA PHE A 84 -4.18 6.66 4.95
C PHE A 84 -4.91 6.27 6.24
N ARG A 85 -4.92 4.98 6.58
CA ARG A 85 -5.37 4.45 7.87
C ARG A 85 -4.40 3.39 8.37
N TRP A 86 -4.12 3.41 9.67
CA TRP A 86 -3.26 2.45 10.33
C TRP A 86 -3.69 2.24 11.78
N ASP A 87 -4.38 1.14 12.02
CA ASP A 87 -4.75 0.66 13.34
C ASP A 87 -3.90 -0.60 13.62
N GLU A 88 -2.88 -0.44 14.45
CA GLU A 88 -1.86 -1.48 14.71
C GLU A 88 -2.51 -2.84 15.06
N GLY A 89 -2.10 -3.89 14.34
CA GLY A 89 -2.61 -5.25 14.53
C GLY A 89 -4.08 -5.47 14.14
N ARG A 90 -4.77 -4.48 13.55
CA ARG A 90 -6.22 -4.55 13.30
C ARG A 90 -6.61 -4.19 11.88
N ARG A 91 -6.19 -3.03 11.38
CA ARG A 91 -6.67 -2.51 10.09
C ARG A 91 -5.67 -1.58 9.46
N LYS A 92 -5.50 -1.69 8.14
CA LYS A 92 -4.77 -0.72 7.33
C LYS A 92 -5.54 -0.47 6.04
N ASN A 93 -5.68 0.78 5.66
CA ASN A 93 -6.24 1.14 4.36
C ASN A 93 -5.18 1.87 3.56
N VAL A 94 -5.07 1.48 2.29
CA VAL A 94 -4.06 1.96 1.37
C VAL A 94 -4.76 2.45 0.11
N GLN A 95 -4.25 3.53 -0.46
CA GLN A 95 -4.69 4.04 -1.74
C GLN A 95 -3.49 4.24 -2.66
N ARG A 96 -3.70 4.18 -3.97
CA ARG A 96 -2.66 4.54 -4.93
C ARG A 96 -2.56 6.06 -5.04
N LEU A 97 -1.34 6.56 -5.04
CA LEU A 97 -1.01 7.99 -4.96
C LEU A 97 -1.23 8.75 -6.26
N ARG A 98 -1.47 10.06 -6.12
CA ARG A 98 -1.74 11.04 -7.18
C ARG A 98 -0.52 11.43 -8.03
N ASP A 99 0.64 10.79 -7.86
CA ASP A 99 1.95 11.26 -8.35
C ASP A 99 2.64 12.26 -7.40
N LEU A 100 3.95 12.12 -7.25
CA LEU A 100 4.87 13.08 -6.64
C LEU A 100 6.08 13.14 -7.57
N SER A 101 6.03 14.04 -8.55
CA SER A 101 7.25 14.56 -9.17
C SER A 101 8.10 15.38 -8.17
N ALA A 102 7.61 15.60 -6.94
CA ALA A 102 8.34 16.24 -5.86
C ALA A 102 8.85 15.21 -4.85
N ARG A 103 10.18 15.06 -4.75
CA ARG A 103 10.81 14.58 -3.51
C ARG A 103 10.26 15.41 -2.34
N PRO A 104 9.93 14.81 -1.18
CA PRO A 104 9.77 15.62 0.02
C PRO A 104 11.09 16.39 0.27
N PRO A 105 11.04 17.67 0.69
CA PRO A 105 12.25 18.38 1.04
C PRO A 105 13.01 17.61 2.13
N PRO A 106 14.36 17.61 2.12
CA PRO A 106 15.09 17.04 3.24
C PRO A 106 14.63 17.73 4.53
N CYS A 107 14.33 16.95 5.56
CA CYS A 107 14.34 17.49 6.91
C CYS A 107 15.79 17.86 7.23
N GLY A 108 16.08 19.17 7.27
CA GLY A 108 17.41 19.72 7.56
C GLY A 108 17.75 20.88 6.65
#